data_AF-A0A1J3J5X8-F1
#
_entry.id   AF-A0A1J3J5X8-F1
#
_cell.length_a   1.000
_cell.length_b   1.000
_cell.length_c   1.000
_cell.angle_alpha   90.00
_cell.angle_beta   90.00
_cell.angle_gamma   90.00
#
_symmetry.space_group_name_H-M   'P 1'
#
loop_
_entity.id
_entity.type
_entity.pdbx_description
1 polymer ?
#
loop_
_entity_poly.entity_id
_entity_poly.type
_entity_poly.pdbx_seq_one_letter_code
_entity_poly.pdbx_strand_id
1 'polypeptide(L)'
;MMEPFDARFTCSSRELRTEILSSSSKNHRSHPSEQEMDQPDPKNASGLIVSATEPMRSFLALACDDLRLSEELREIASDLRSRNTVPYKLLRAIWTGSDPWTRPDLLGLFSGSNFVFTSPKPREKSEELKLRLLKLREIAERKEYAELVKDITPRKQVEEPFSSYRD
;
A
#
# COMPACT_ATOMS: atom_id res chain seq x y z
N MET A 1 -3.68 33.88 -28.27
CA MET A 1 -3.13 34.37 -26.99
C MET A 1 -4.04 33.88 -25.88
N MET A 2 -3.67 32.78 -25.24
CA MET A 2 -4.20 32.34 -23.94
C MET A 2 -3.21 31.30 -23.40
N GLU A 3 -2.59 31.64 -22.29
CA GLU A 3 -1.49 30.94 -21.62
C GLU A 3 -1.93 29.60 -20.98
N PRO A 4 -1.03 28.61 -20.86
CA PRO A 4 -1.29 27.37 -20.12
C PRO A 4 -1.12 27.54 -18.60
N PHE A 5 -2.03 26.92 -17.84
CA PHE A 5 -2.02 26.88 -16.37
C PHE A 5 -1.02 25.82 -15.87
N ASP A 6 0.16 26.26 -15.44
CA ASP A 6 1.16 25.42 -14.77
C ASP A 6 0.76 25.17 -13.29
N ALA A 7 0.24 23.99 -12.99
CA ALA A 7 0.04 23.54 -11.62
C ALA A 7 1.36 22.99 -11.05
N ARG A 8 2.16 23.87 -10.43
CA ARG A 8 3.34 23.50 -9.65
C ARG A 8 2.92 22.97 -8.27
N PHE A 9 2.95 21.66 -8.07
CA PHE A 9 2.96 21.08 -6.73
C PHE A 9 4.37 21.18 -6.15
N THR A 10 4.61 22.19 -5.30
CA THR A 10 5.82 22.26 -4.49
C THR A 10 5.63 21.43 -3.22
N CYS A 11 6.23 20.24 -3.17
CA CYS A 11 6.35 19.48 -1.93
C CYS A 11 7.57 19.99 -1.16
N SER A 12 7.30 20.64 -0.02
CA SER A 12 8.29 21.18 0.91
C SER A 12 8.93 20.06 1.74
N SER A 13 10.16 19.68 1.40
CA SER A 13 11.01 18.81 2.24
C SER A 13 11.71 19.62 3.34
N ARG A 14 11.26 19.44 4.57
CA ARG A 14 11.91 19.79 5.86
C ARG A 14 11.31 18.82 6.89
N GLU A 15 11.99 18.10 7.77
CA GLU A 15 13.35 18.11 8.32
C GLU A 15 13.66 16.67 8.79
N LEU A 16 14.89 16.18 8.58
CA LEU A 16 15.44 15.07 9.37
C LEU A 16 16.76 15.54 9.95
N ARG A 17 16.75 15.92 11.23
CA ARG A 17 17.96 16.07 12.04
C ARG A 17 18.29 14.72 12.64
N THR A 18 19.46 14.22 12.28
CA THR A 18 20.14 13.10 12.92
C THR A 18 20.89 13.61 14.16
N GLU A 19 20.55 13.07 15.33
CA GLU A 19 21.45 13.08 16.49
C GLU A 19 21.91 11.63 16.73
N ILE A 20 23.20 11.40 16.50
CA ILE A 20 23.91 10.17 16.86
C ILE A 20 24.77 10.51 18.06
N LEU A 21 24.46 9.98 19.24
CA LEU A 21 25.42 9.76 20.32
C LEU A 21 25.07 8.48 21.09
N SER A 22 25.94 7.49 20.92
CA SER A 22 26.48 6.55 21.92
C SER A 22 25.69 6.31 23.22
N SER A 23 25.41 5.05 23.53
CA SER A 23 26.08 4.32 24.64
C SER A 23 25.69 2.85 24.72
N SER A 24 26.70 2.02 24.96
CA SER A 24 26.66 0.60 25.27
C SER A 24 25.93 0.33 26.59
N SER A 25 24.94 -0.57 26.59
CA SER A 25 24.53 -1.28 27.82
C SER A 25 23.78 -2.58 27.49
N LYS A 26 24.38 -3.71 27.86
CA LYS A 26 23.76 -5.04 27.82
C LYS A 26 22.71 -5.13 28.92
N ASN A 27 21.46 -5.45 28.56
CA ASN A 27 20.49 -6.01 29.49
C ASN A 27 19.65 -7.08 28.79
N HIS A 28 19.73 -8.30 29.32
CA HIS A 28 18.76 -9.35 29.10
C HIS A 28 17.45 -8.97 29.80
N ARG A 29 16.33 -8.85 29.07
CA ARG A 29 15.01 -9.25 29.59
C ARG A 29 13.96 -9.32 28.47
N SER A 30 13.38 -10.52 28.35
CA SER A 30 12.00 -10.88 27.98
C SER A 30 11.30 -10.14 26.84
N HIS A 31 10.93 -10.92 25.83
CA HIS A 31 9.85 -10.72 24.87
C HIS A 31 8.68 -9.87 25.39
N PRO A 32 8.19 -8.92 24.56
CA PRO A 32 6.78 -8.69 24.37
C PRO A 32 6.34 -9.34 23.05
N SER A 33 5.22 -10.05 23.15
CA SER A 33 4.52 -10.76 22.09
C SER A 33 4.49 -9.99 20.77
N GLU A 34 5.03 -10.61 19.73
CA GLU A 34 4.74 -10.22 18.35
C GLU A 34 3.22 -10.30 18.19
N GLN A 35 2.62 -9.14 17.89
CA GLN A 35 1.23 -9.07 17.46
C GLN A 35 1.08 -10.02 16.28
N GLU A 36 0.28 -11.08 16.46
CA GLU A 36 -0.20 -11.93 15.38
C GLU A 36 -0.86 -11.03 14.34
N MET A 37 -0.14 -10.78 13.26
CA MET A 37 -0.71 -10.28 12.03
C MET A 37 -1.58 -11.43 11.52
N ASP A 38 -2.90 -11.29 11.71
CA ASP A 38 -3.93 -12.22 11.23
C ASP A 38 -3.71 -12.46 9.73
N GLN A 39 -2.90 -13.46 9.41
CA GLN A 39 -2.72 -13.93 8.05
C GLN A 39 -3.95 -14.75 7.74
N PRO A 40 -4.80 -14.31 6.80
CA PRO A 40 -5.99 -15.06 6.48
C PRO A 40 -5.55 -16.41 5.88
N ASP A 41 -6.03 -17.50 6.46
CA ASP A 41 -5.72 -18.87 6.04
C ASP A 41 -5.67 -19.00 4.51
N PRO A 42 -4.54 -19.44 3.93
CA PRO A 42 -4.33 -19.39 2.47
C PRO A 42 -5.29 -20.27 1.68
N LYS A 43 -6.00 -21.19 2.35
CA LYS A 43 -7.00 -22.06 1.72
C LYS A 43 -8.30 -21.31 1.39
N ASN A 44 -8.63 -20.23 2.11
CA ASN A 44 -9.89 -19.47 1.94
C ASN A 44 -9.67 -18.00 1.53
N ALA A 45 -8.44 -17.49 1.62
CA ALA A 45 -8.11 -16.10 1.36
C ALA A 45 -7.73 -15.77 -0.11
N SER A 46 -7.76 -16.75 -1.01
CA SER A 46 -7.33 -16.53 -2.41
C SER A 46 -8.47 -15.92 -3.26
N GLY A 47 -8.46 -14.60 -3.42
CA GLY A 47 -9.32 -13.91 -4.38
C GLY A 47 -9.73 -12.52 -3.95
N LEU A 48 -10.84 -12.05 -4.55
CA LEU A 48 -11.41 -10.74 -4.26
C LEU A 48 -11.97 -10.71 -2.83
N ILE A 49 -11.56 -9.72 -2.05
CA ILE A 49 -12.03 -9.47 -0.69
C ILE A 49 -12.76 -8.13 -0.68
N VAL A 50 -13.90 -8.08 0.02
CA VAL A 50 -14.71 -6.88 0.20
C VAL A 50 -14.84 -6.53 1.68
N SER A 51 -15.00 -5.25 1.99
CA SER A 51 -15.29 -4.79 3.35
C SER A 51 -16.70 -5.22 3.76
N ALA A 52 -16.85 -5.74 4.98
CA ALA A 52 -18.14 -6.13 5.52
C ALA A 52 -19.02 -4.91 5.81
N THR A 53 -20.17 -4.82 5.16
CA THR A 53 -21.21 -3.82 5.41
C THR A 53 -22.37 -4.40 6.21
N GLU A 54 -23.24 -3.55 6.74
CA GLU A 54 -24.41 -4.00 7.51
C GLU A 54 -25.37 -4.90 6.73
N PRO A 55 -25.72 -4.62 5.45
CA PRO A 55 -26.51 -5.54 4.63
C PRO A 55 -25.89 -6.93 4.51
N MET A 56 -24.56 -7.01 4.38
CA MET A 56 -23.86 -8.29 4.32
C MET A 56 -23.93 -9.02 5.66
N ARG A 57 -23.76 -8.33 6.79
CA ARG A 57 -23.87 -8.95 8.13
C ARG A 57 -25.27 -9.47 8.41
N SER A 58 -26.29 -8.67 8.06
CA SER A 58 -27.70 -9.06 8.18
C SER A 58 -28.02 -10.28 7.30
N PHE A 59 -27.57 -10.29 6.04
CA PHE A 59 -27.72 -11.43 5.14
C PHE A 59 -27.02 -12.69 5.68
N LEU A 60 -25.77 -12.56 6.15
CA LEU A 60 -25.02 -13.68 6.73
C LEU A 60 -25.68 -14.21 8.01
N ALA A 61 -26.28 -13.35 8.83
CA ALA A 61 -27.04 -13.78 10.00
C ALA A 61 -28.26 -14.62 9.61
N LEU A 62 -29.02 -14.21 8.60
CA LEU A 62 -30.14 -15.00 8.07
C LEU A 62 -29.68 -16.33 7.47
N ALA A 63 -28.54 -16.31 6.77
CA ALA A 63 -27.96 -17.51 6.16
C ALA A 63 -27.49 -18.54 7.21
N CYS A 64 -27.14 -18.12 8.43
CA CYS A 64 -26.79 -19.05 9.53
C CYS A 64 -27.99 -19.94 9.92
N ASP A 65 -29.19 -19.39 9.86
CA ASP A 65 -30.43 -20.09 10.27
C ASP A 65 -31.16 -20.75 9.08
N ASP A 66 -30.62 -20.63 7.85
CA ASP A 66 -31.22 -21.19 6.65
C ASP A 66 -30.94 -22.69 6.52
N LEU A 67 -31.97 -23.51 6.80
CA LEU A 67 -31.91 -24.97 6.69
C LEU A 67 -31.73 -25.48 5.26
N ARG A 68 -32.01 -24.65 4.23
CA ARG A 68 -31.86 -25.03 2.83
C ARG A 68 -30.41 -24.93 2.34
N LEU A 69 -29.60 -24.14 3.04
CA LEU A 69 -28.18 -24.05 2.81
C LEU A 69 -27.49 -25.32 3.31
N SER A 70 -26.33 -25.67 2.74
CA SER A 70 -25.53 -26.77 3.30
C SER A 70 -24.97 -26.40 4.67
N GLU A 71 -24.73 -27.39 5.52
CA GLU A 71 -24.16 -27.16 6.86
C GLU A 71 -22.82 -26.41 6.77
N GLU A 72 -21.95 -26.83 5.85
CA GLU A 72 -20.66 -26.17 5.62
C GLU A 72 -20.82 -24.67 5.32
N LEU A 73 -21.82 -24.29 4.51
CA LEU A 73 -22.04 -22.89 4.16
C LEU A 73 -22.66 -22.10 5.31
N ARG A 74 -23.46 -22.74 6.19
CA ARG A 74 -23.97 -22.11 7.42
C ARG A 74 -22.85 -21.81 8.41
N GLU A 75 -21.95 -22.78 8.60
CA GLU A 75 -20.76 -22.60 9.44
C GLU A 75 -19.89 -21.45 8.91
N ILE A 76 -19.61 -21.45 7.59
CA ILE A 76 -18.89 -20.35 6.93
C ILE A 76 -19.62 -19.02 7.11
N ALA A 77 -20.96 -18.97 7.01
CA ALA A 77 -21.72 -17.75 7.22
C ALA A 77 -21.56 -17.20 8.64
N SER A 78 -21.59 -18.08 9.65
CA SER A 78 -21.37 -17.74 11.07
C SER A 78 -19.97 -17.16 11.28
N ASP A 79 -18.96 -17.78 10.68
CA ASP A 79 -17.57 -17.33 10.74
C ASP A 79 -17.36 -15.98 10.05
N LEU A 80 -17.99 -15.77 8.88
CA LEU A 80 -17.86 -14.52 8.12
C LEU A 80 -18.60 -13.35 8.76
N ARG A 81 -19.69 -13.61 9.49
CA ARG A 81 -20.50 -12.58 10.15
C ARG A 81 -19.71 -11.74 11.15
N SER A 82 -18.75 -12.35 11.84
CA SER A 82 -17.90 -11.67 12.84
C SER A 82 -16.75 -10.86 12.21
N ARG A 83 -16.38 -11.15 10.96
CA ARG A 83 -15.22 -10.52 10.30
C ARG A 83 -15.55 -9.11 9.81
N ASN A 84 -14.52 -8.29 9.61
CA ASN A 84 -14.61 -6.97 8.98
C ASN A 84 -14.39 -7.02 7.46
N THR A 85 -13.91 -8.15 6.96
CA THR A 85 -13.61 -8.41 5.56
C THR A 85 -14.15 -9.78 5.18
N VAL A 86 -14.70 -9.86 3.96
CA VAL A 86 -15.40 -11.04 3.48
C VAL A 86 -14.84 -11.45 2.12
N PRO A 87 -14.38 -12.71 1.96
CA PRO A 87 -14.01 -13.24 0.66
C PRO A 87 -15.24 -13.32 -0.26
N TYR A 88 -15.19 -12.67 -1.42
CA TYR A 88 -16.30 -12.61 -2.38
C TYR A 88 -16.78 -13.99 -2.82
N LYS A 89 -15.85 -14.95 -2.99
CA LYS A 89 -16.19 -16.32 -3.41
C LYS A 89 -17.12 -17.01 -2.42
N LEU A 90 -16.83 -16.90 -1.12
CA LEU A 90 -17.62 -17.53 -0.06
C LEU A 90 -18.98 -16.85 0.07
N LEU A 91 -19.00 -15.51 0.08
CA LEU A 91 -20.25 -14.75 0.10
C LEU A 91 -21.15 -15.06 -1.09
N ARG A 92 -20.56 -15.17 -2.29
CA ARG A 92 -21.28 -15.54 -3.51
C ARG A 92 -21.84 -16.96 -3.40
N ALA A 93 -21.06 -17.92 -2.88
CA ALA A 93 -21.53 -19.30 -2.70
C ALA A 93 -22.77 -19.36 -1.79
N ILE A 94 -22.73 -18.65 -0.65
CA ILE A 94 -23.86 -18.51 0.27
C ILE A 94 -25.05 -17.86 -0.47
N TRP A 95 -24.83 -16.72 -1.13
CA TRP A 95 -25.88 -16.02 -1.89
C TRP A 95 -26.51 -16.89 -2.98
N THR A 96 -25.72 -17.70 -3.70
CA THR A 96 -26.25 -18.61 -4.72
C THR A 96 -27.00 -19.80 -4.13
N GLY A 97 -26.62 -20.25 -2.92
CA GLY A 97 -27.25 -21.35 -2.21
C GLY A 97 -28.56 -20.97 -1.51
N SER A 98 -28.72 -19.70 -1.13
CA SER A 98 -29.96 -19.19 -0.53
C SER A 98 -31.14 -19.24 -1.49
N ASP A 99 -32.35 -19.37 -0.94
CA ASP A 99 -33.58 -19.44 -1.74
C ASP A 99 -33.78 -18.17 -2.61
N PRO A 100 -34.05 -18.30 -3.92
CA PRO A 100 -34.18 -17.15 -4.83
C PRO A 100 -35.25 -16.13 -4.45
N TRP A 101 -36.29 -16.52 -3.69
CA TRP A 101 -37.39 -15.63 -3.30
C TRP A 101 -37.08 -14.79 -2.07
N THR A 102 -36.19 -15.28 -1.20
CA THR A 102 -35.77 -14.59 0.03
C THR A 102 -34.40 -13.91 -0.10
N ARG A 103 -33.75 -14.11 -1.24
CA ARG A 103 -32.41 -13.60 -1.56
C ARG A 103 -32.41 -12.07 -1.67
N PRO A 104 -31.47 -11.37 -1.00
CA PRO A 104 -31.35 -9.93 -1.14
C PRO A 104 -30.85 -9.56 -2.55
N ASP A 105 -31.25 -8.37 -3.02
CA ASP A 105 -30.71 -7.80 -4.26
C ASP A 105 -29.18 -7.73 -4.17
N LEU A 106 -28.51 -8.18 -5.24
CA LEU A 106 -27.06 -8.31 -5.25
C LEU A 106 -26.40 -6.93 -5.20
N LEU A 107 -26.90 -5.95 -5.95
CA LEU A 107 -26.34 -4.60 -5.95
C LEU A 107 -26.57 -3.92 -4.59
N GLY A 108 -27.77 -4.08 -4.03
CA GLY A 108 -28.08 -3.64 -2.66
C GLY A 108 -27.17 -4.26 -1.60
N LEU A 109 -26.86 -5.56 -1.72
CA LEU A 109 -25.99 -6.28 -0.79
C LEU A 109 -24.56 -5.73 -0.77
N PHE A 110 -24.02 -5.36 -1.94
CA PHE A 110 -22.68 -4.76 -2.07
C PHE A 110 -22.67 -3.23 -1.97
N SER A 111 -23.82 -2.60 -1.72
CA SER A 111 -23.91 -1.15 -1.58
C SER A 111 -23.05 -0.65 -0.41
N GLY A 112 -22.20 0.34 -0.68
CA GLY A 112 -21.25 0.87 0.31
C GLY A 112 -20.08 -0.04 0.65
N SER A 113 -19.94 -1.20 -0.02
CA SER A 113 -18.77 -2.07 0.16
C SER A 113 -17.58 -1.58 -0.67
N ASN A 114 -16.38 -1.74 -0.12
CA ASN A 114 -15.13 -1.41 -0.78
C ASN A 114 -14.32 -2.68 -1.04
N PHE A 115 -13.54 -2.69 -2.13
CA PHE A 115 -12.57 -3.75 -2.36
C PHE A 115 -11.36 -3.57 -1.45
N VAL A 116 -10.98 -4.63 -0.76
CA VAL A 116 -9.80 -4.67 0.09
C VAL A 116 -8.65 -5.22 -0.73
N PHE A 117 -7.84 -4.32 -1.27
CA PHE A 117 -6.60 -4.68 -1.95
C PHE A 117 -5.44 -4.60 -0.97
N THR A 118 -4.73 -5.72 -0.81
CA THR A 118 -3.41 -5.68 -0.20
C THR A 118 -2.45 -5.13 -1.24
N SER A 119 -1.73 -4.05 -0.91
CA SER A 119 -0.67 -3.56 -1.79
C SER A 119 0.32 -4.71 -1.97
N PRO A 120 0.65 -5.11 -3.21
CA PRO A 120 1.73 -6.05 -3.46
C PRO A 120 3.00 -5.53 -2.78
N LYS A 121 3.87 -6.46 -2.34
CA LYS A 121 5.19 -6.08 -1.82
C LYS A 121 5.87 -5.18 -2.85
N PRO A 122 6.35 -3.97 -2.47
CA PRO A 122 7.08 -3.11 -3.38
C PRO A 122 8.21 -3.89 -4.07
N ARG A 123 8.30 -3.76 -5.39
CA ARG A 123 9.33 -4.47 -6.16
C ARG A 123 10.71 -4.01 -5.70
N GLU A 124 11.59 -4.97 -5.43
CA GLU A 124 12.98 -4.68 -5.07
C GLU A 124 13.71 -4.10 -6.28
N LYS A 125 14.40 -2.97 -6.09
CA LYS A 125 15.24 -2.34 -7.13
C LYS A 125 16.51 -3.19 -7.34
N SER A 126 16.99 -3.30 -8.57
CA SER A 126 18.27 -3.96 -8.87
C SER A 126 19.45 -3.21 -8.23
N GLU A 127 20.52 -3.93 -7.88
CA GLU A 127 21.73 -3.34 -7.29
C GLU A 127 22.36 -2.29 -8.20
N GLU A 128 22.43 -2.56 -9.51
CA GLU A 128 22.91 -1.59 -10.49
C GLU A 128 22.09 -0.29 -10.46
N LEU A 129 20.76 -0.39 -10.39
CA LEU A 129 19.88 0.78 -10.32
C LEU A 129 20.08 1.53 -9.00
N LYS A 130 20.26 0.83 -7.88
CA LYS A 130 20.56 1.47 -6.58
C LYS A 130 21.85 2.26 -6.65
N LEU A 131 22.93 1.68 -7.20
CA LEU A 131 24.22 2.34 -7.37
C LEU A 131 24.12 3.57 -8.27
N ARG A 132 23.40 3.46 -9.39
CA ARG A 132 23.20 4.58 -10.31
C ARG A 132 22.41 5.73 -9.66
N LEU A 133 21.36 5.41 -8.90
CA LEU A 133 20.58 6.41 -8.16
C LEU A 133 21.41 7.08 -7.06
N LEU A 134 22.26 6.33 -6.37
CA LEU A 134 23.18 6.87 -5.37
C LEU A 134 24.18 7.84 -6.02
N LYS A 135 24.78 7.45 -7.13
CA LYS A 135 25.68 8.33 -7.90
C LYS A 135 25.00 9.62 -8.36
N LEU A 136 23.76 9.53 -8.87
CA LEU A 136 23.00 10.70 -9.28
C LEU A 136 22.69 11.63 -8.10
N ARG A 137 22.38 11.06 -6.93
CA ARG A 137 22.19 11.83 -5.69
C ARG A 137 23.47 12.57 -5.28
N GLU A 138 24.61 11.89 -5.25
CA GLU A 138 25.88 12.53 -4.92
C GLU A 138 26.23 13.69 -5.88
N ILE A 139 25.94 13.53 -7.16
CA ILE A 139 26.18 14.59 -8.15
C ILE A 139 25.27 15.79 -7.86
N ALA A 140 24.00 15.55 -7.53
CA ALA A 140 23.07 16.61 -7.15
C ALA A 140 23.52 17.35 -5.89
N GLU A 141 23.94 16.63 -4.84
CA GLU A 141 24.46 17.19 -3.60
C GLU A 141 25.72 18.05 -3.83
N ARG A 142 26.66 17.57 -4.66
CA ARG A 142 27.85 18.35 -5.02
C ARG A 142 27.50 19.61 -5.80
N LYS A 143 26.50 19.54 -6.68
CA LYS A 143 26.04 20.69 -7.46
C LYS A 143 25.38 21.73 -6.55
N GLU A 144 24.51 21.31 -5.65
CA GLU A 144 23.87 22.17 -4.66
C GLU A 144 24.91 22.85 -3.75
N TYR A 145 25.91 22.09 -3.29
CA TYR A 145 27.03 22.65 -2.53
C TYR A 145 27.82 23.69 -3.34
N ALA A 146 28.13 23.39 -4.62
CA ALA A 146 28.84 24.33 -5.48
C ALA A 146 28.05 25.62 -5.72
N GLU A 147 26.73 25.54 -5.81
CA GLU A 147 25.85 26.71 -5.88
C GLU A 147 25.90 27.51 -4.56
N LEU A 148 25.92 26.84 -3.41
CA LEU A 148 25.99 27.48 -2.10
C LEU A 148 27.30 28.25 -1.87
N VAL A 149 28.44 27.71 -2.31
CA VAL A 149 29.77 28.33 -2.08
C VAL A 149 30.23 29.17 -3.28
N LYS A 150 29.36 29.39 -4.27
CA LYS A 150 29.70 30.11 -5.51
C LYS A 150 30.28 31.50 -5.30
N ASP A 151 29.77 32.25 -4.31
CA ASP A 151 30.19 33.65 -4.07
C ASP A 151 31.49 33.77 -3.28
N ILE A 152 31.91 32.69 -2.62
CA ILE A 152 33.12 32.65 -1.79
C ILE A 152 34.26 31.93 -2.54
N THR A 153 33.92 30.99 -3.43
CA THR A 153 34.91 30.19 -4.17
C THR A 153 35.49 31.01 -5.32
N PRO A 154 36.83 31.08 -5.47
CA PRO A 154 37.46 31.71 -6.64
C PRO A 154 36.95 31.08 -7.93
N ARG A 155 36.56 31.91 -8.91
CA ARG A 155 36.07 31.44 -10.21
C ARG A 155 37.16 30.64 -10.91
N LYS A 156 36.94 29.35 -11.14
CA LYS A 156 37.79 28.55 -12.03
C LYS A 156 37.60 29.09 -13.45
N GLN A 157 38.71 29.40 -14.14
CA GLN A 157 38.67 29.62 -15.59
C GLN A 157 38.20 28.31 -16.23
N VAL A 158 37.01 28.35 -16.83
CA VAL A 158 36.52 27.25 -17.65
C VAL A 158 37.19 27.45 -19.01
N GLU A 159 38.21 26.64 -19.32
CA GLU A 159 38.66 26.50 -20.70
C GLU A 159 37.50 25.87 -21.48
N GLU A 160 36.72 26.72 -22.16
CA GLU A 160 35.78 26.24 -23.16
C GLU A 160 36.59 25.49 -24.22
N PRO A 161 36.30 24.20 -24.47
CA PRO A 161 36.94 23.50 -25.56
C PRO A 161 36.60 24.24 -26.85
N PHE A 162 37.60 24.85 -27.49
CA PHE A 162 37.42 25.44 -28.81
C PHE A 162 36.88 24.37 -29.74
N SER A 163 35.61 24.48 -30.11
CA SER A 163 35.02 23.67 -31.17
C SER A 163 35.67 24.13 -32.48
N SER A 164 36.78 23.49 -32.85
CA SER A 164 37.37 23.69 -34.17
C SER A 164 36.50 22.94 -35.18
N TYR A 165 35.46 23.59 -35.70
CA TYR A 165 34.85 23.21 -36.97
C TYR A 165 35.95 23.31 -38.04
N ARG A 166 36.26 22.19 -38.70
CA ARG A 166 37.09 22.16 -39.92
C ARG A 166 36.13 22.22 -41.11
N ASP A 167 36.39 23.13 -42.04
CA ASP A 167 35.86 23.11 -43.41
C ASP A 167 36.24 21.81 -44.14
#